data_AF-A0A0F9D2E0-F1
#
_entry.id   AF-A0A0F9D2E0-F1
#
_cell.length_a   1.000
_cell.length_b   1.000
_cell.length_c   1.000
_cell.angle_alpha   90.00
_cell.angle_beta   90.00
_cell.angle_gamma   90.00
#
_symmetry.space_group_name_H-M   'P 1'
#
loop_
_entity.id
_entity.type
_entity.pdbx_description
1 polymer ?
#
loop_
_entity_poly.entity_id
_entity_poly.type
_entity_poly.pdbx_seq_one_letter_code
_entity_poly.pdbx_strand_id
1 'polypeptide(L)' 'MNVRVAAAKIIASILNDEGSLSTLLPQYTPKVEERDRGLLQQLCYGTLRYYPRIAVYLNLLLAKPFKAEDRDLEAVLA' A
#
# COMPACT_ATOMS: atom_id res chain seq x y z
N MET A 1 -2.78 -1.34 15.80
CA MET A 1 -1.98 -1.97 14.71
C MET A 1 -0.95 -0.97 14.22
N ASN A 2 0.25 -1.41 13.81
CA ASN A 2 1.25 -0.52 13.21
C ASN A 2 0.70 0.10 11.90
N VAL A 3 0.83 1.43 11.76
CA VAL A 3 0.29 2.19 10.62
C VAL A 3 0.93 1.83 9.28
N ARG A 4 2.21 1.45 9.24
CA ARG A 4 2.88 1.03 7.99
C ARG A 4 2.36 -0.33 7.55
N VAL A 5 2.12 -1.23 8.50
CA VAL A 5 1.48 -2.54 8.22
C VAL A 5 0.06 -2.35 7.71
N ALA A 6 -0.69 -1.42 8.29
CA ALA A 6 -2.04 -1.08 7.81
C ALA A 6 -2.00 -0.56 6.37
N ALA A 7 -1.08 0.36 6.06
CA ALA A 7 -0.91 0.91 4.73
C ALA A 7 -0.53 -0.18 3.71
N ALA A 8 0.49 -1.00 4.01
CA ALA A 8 0.93 -2.08 3.12
C ALA A 8 -0.21 -3.08 2.82
N LYS A 9 -1.03 -3.43 3.81
CA LYS A 9 -2.20 -4.30 3.59
C LYS A 9 -3.25 -3.65 2.68
N ILE A 10 -3.54 -2.36 2.87
CA ILE A 10 -4.49 -1.64 2.00
C ILE A 10 -3.94 -1.59 0.57
N ILE A 11 -2.67 -1.25 0.39
CA ILE A 11 -2.04 -1.17 -0.93
C ILE A 11 -2.06 -2.55 -1.60
N ALA A 12 -1.66 -3.61 -0.92
CA ALA A 12 -1.69 -4.97 -1.46
C ALA A 12 -3.11 -5.37 -1.94
N SER A 13 -4.14 -5.11 -1.14
CA SER A 13 -5.54 -5.37 -1.55
C SER A 13 -5.96 -4.59 -2.79
N ILE A 14 -5.50 -3.34 -2.95
CA ILE A 14 -5.78 -2.54 -4.15
C ILE A 14 -5.04 -3.11 -5.36
N LEU A 15 -3.78 -3.50 -5.20
CA LEU A 15 -2.99 -4.11 -6.30
C LEU A 15 -3.53 -5.49 -6.72
N ASN A 16 -4.29 -6.14 -5.85
CA ASN A 16 -5.00 -7.40 -6.10
C ASN A 16 -6.46 -7.18 -6.56
N ASP A 17 -6.88 -5.94 -6.83
CA ASP A 17 -8.24 -5.59 -7.25
C ASP A 17 -9.34 -6.00 -6.25
N GLU A 18 -9.03 -6.12 -4.96
CA GLU A 18 -9.98 -6.53 -3.90
C GLU A 18 -10.86 -5.38 -3.40
N GLY A 19 -10.65 -4.16 -3.90
CA GLY A 19 -11.42 -2.99 -3.53
C GLY A 19 -10.74 -1.68 -3.91
N SER A 20 -11.41 -0.57 -3.62
CA SER A 20 -10.87 0.77 -3.82
C SER A 20 -10.31 1.34 -2.51
N LEU A 21 -9.47 2.38 -2.61
CA LEU A 21 -8.98 3.05 -1.41
C LEU A 21 -10.13 3.61 -0.55
N SER A 22 -11.20 4.11 -1.17
CA SER A 22 -12.35 4.67 -0.45
C SER A 22 -13.14 3.62 0.33
N THR A 23 -13.14 2.35 -0.10
CA THR A 23 -13.82 1.27 0.63
C THR A 23 -12.92 0.63 1.68
N LEU A 24 -11.61 0.53 1.42
CA LEU A 24 -10.66 -0.14 2.31
C LEU A 24 -10.17 0.76 3.46
N LEU A 25 -9.86 2.02 3.20
CA LEU A 25 -9.29 2.94 4.19
C LEU A 25 -10.16 3.08 5.47
N PRO A 26 -11.50 3.20 5.39
CA PRO A 26 -12.35 3.24 6.59
C PRO A 26 -12.32 1.95 7.42
N GLN A 27 -12.06 0.79 6.80
CA GLN A 27 -11.98 -0.50 7.52
C GLN A 27 -10.71 -0.64 8.36
N TYR A 28 -9.64 0.06 7.97
CA TYR A 28 -8.33 0.00 8.62
C TYR A 28 -8.08 1.20 9.55
N THR A 29 -8.71 2.35 9.30
CA THR A 29 -8.62 3.55 10.14
C THR A 29 -8.91 3.32 11.63
N PRO A 30 -9.93 2.54 12.05
CA PRO A 30 -10.17 2.27 13.47
C PRO A 30 -9.16 1.27 14.07
N LYS A 31 -8.37 0.56 13.25
CA LYS A 31 -7.38 -0.43 13.70
C LYS A 31 -6.02 0.20 14.03
N VAL A 32 -5.79 1.45 13.65
CA VAL A 32 -4.57 2.23 13.94
C VAL A 32 -4.83 3.24 15.05
N GLU A 33 -3.76 3.62 15.76
CA GLU A 33 -3.81 4.66 16.80
C GLU A 33 -4.33 5.97 16.21
N GLU A 34 -5.09 6.74 17.00
CA GLU A 34 -5.73 7.97 16.54
C GLU A 34 -4.73 8.97 15.97
N ARG A 35 -3.58 9.14 16.64
CA ARG A 35 -2.47 10.01 16.19
C ARG A 35 -1.89 9.60 14.83
N ASP A 36 -2.00 8.33 14.46
CA ASP A 36 -1.43 7.77 13.24
C ASP A 36 -2.43 7.74 12.08
N ARG A 37 -3.71 8.10 12.30
CA ARG A 37 -4.73 8.08 11.24
C ARG A 37 -4.39 9.03 10.10
N GLY A 38 -3.88 10.23 10.41
CA GLY A 38 -3.40 11.17 9.40
C GLY A 38 -2.24 10.57 8.58
N LEU A 39 -1.32 9.89 9.24
CA LEU A 39 -0.20 9.21 8.60
C LEU A 39 -0.67 8.05 7.71
N LEU A 40 -1.66 7.26 8.13
CA LEU A 40 -2.25 6.19 7.31
C LEU A 40 -2.75 6.73 5.97
N GLN A 41 -3.51 7.83 6.02
CA GLN A 41 -4.04 8.46 4.81
C GLN A 41 -2.91 8.96 3.90
N GLN A 42 -1.92 9.65 4.48
CA GLN A 42 -0.78 10.16 3.71
C GLN A 42 0.00 9.03 3.02
N LEU A 43 0.25 7.92 3.72
CA LEU A 43 0.92 6.75 3.13
C LEU A 43 0.08 6.17 1.99
N CYS A 44 -1.19 5.85 2.22
CA CYS A 44 -2.02 5.23 1.19
C CYS A 44 -2.22 6.11 -0.04
N TYR A 45 -2.61 7.38 0.13
CA TYR A 45 -2.80 8.29 -0.98
C TYR A 45 -1.49 8.64 -1.69
N GLY A 46 -0.42 8.84 -0.92
CA GLY A 46 0.90 9.16 -1.45
C GLY A 46 1.45 8.02 -2.31
N THR A 47 1.45 6.79 -1.78
CA THR A 47 1.90 5.61 -2.52
C THR A 47 1.10 5.43 -3.80
N LEU A 48 -0.24 5.38 -3.73
CA LEU A 48 -1.07 5.15 -4.94
C LEU A 48 -0.93 6.26 -5.99
N ARG A 49 -0.77 7.52 -5.58
CA ARG A 49 -0.55 8.64 -6.51
C ARG A 49 0.73 8.46 -7.32
N TYR A 50 1.79 7.96 -6.69
CA TYR A 50 3.08 7.77 -7.35
C TYR A 50 3.34 6.33 -7.80
N TYR A 51 2.41 5.42 -7.55
CA TYR A 51 2.59 3.98 -7.78
C TYR A 51 3.02 3.64 -9.21
N PRO A 52 2.46 4.23 -10.29
CA PRO A 52 2.95 3.94 -11.65
C PRO A 52 4.45 4.22 -11.83
N ARG A 53 4.96 5.28 -11.19
CA ARG A 53 6.39 5.62 -11.20
C ARG A 53 7.20 4.67 -10.32
N ILE A 54 6.67 4.31 -9.15
CA ILE A 54 7.33 3.38 -8.23
C ILE A 54 7.44 1.98 -8.86
N ALA A 55 6.39 1.49 -9.51
CA ALA A 55 6.38 0.23 -10.23
C ALA A 55 7.46 0.16 -11.32
N VAL A 56 7.70 1.27 -12.04
CA VAL A 56 8.83 1.35 -12.99
C VAL A 56 10.17 1.22 -12.28
N TYR A 57 10.36 1.92 -11.15
CA TYR A 57 11.60 1.80 -10.38
C TYR A 57 11.82 0.39 -9.83
N LEU A 58 10.78 -0.26 -9.31
CA LEU A 58 10.88 -1.64 -8.81
C LEU A 58 11.31 -2.60 -9.92
N ASN A 59 10.76 -2.46 -11.13
CA ASN A 59 11.17 -3.27 -12.28
C ASN A 59 12.62 -3.02 -12.75
N LEU A 60 13.16 -1.83 -12.50
CA LEU A 60 14.54 -1.48 -12.87
C LEU A 60 15.57 -1.86 -11.79
N LEU A 61 15.18 -1.81 -10.51
CA LEU A 61 16.09 -1.96 -9.38
C LEU A 61 16.12 -3.37 -8.81
N LEU A 62 15.04 -4.14 -8.97
CA LEU A 62 14.99 -5.52 -8.49
C LEU A 62 15.66 -6.45 -9.51
N ALA A 63 16.61 -7.26 -9.04
CA ALA A 63 17.22 -8.31 -9.86
C ALA A 63 16.20 -9.33 -10.37
N LYS A 64 15.10 -9.52 -9.64
CA LYS A 64 13.94 -10.32 -10.03
C LYS A 64 12.68 -9.48 -9.81
N PRO A 65 11.96 -9.09 -10.87
CA PRO A 65 10.68 -8.41 -10.73
C PRO A 65 9.69 -9.25 -9.92
N PHE A 66 8.83 -8.57 -9.16
CA PHE A 66 7.75 -9.22 -8.42
C PHE A 66 6.73 -9.84 -9.38
N LYS A 67 6.19 -10.98 -8.97
CA LYS A 67 5.05 -11.60 -9.63
C LYS A 67 3.76 -11.20 -8.94
N ALA A 68 2.62 -11.57 -9.53
CA ALA A 68 1.30 -11.35 -8.93
C ALA A 68 1.14 -12.00 -7.54
N GLU A 69 1.90 -13.04 -7.23
CA GLU A 69 1.92 -13.68 -5.90
C GLU A 69 2.68 -12.86 -4.84
N ASP A 70 3.55 -11.92 -5.25
CA ASP A 70 4.43 -11.13 -4.37
C ASP A 70 3.88 -9.72 -4.06
N ARG A 71 2.58 -9.50 -4.24
CA ARG A 71 1.96 -8.16 -4.14
C ARG A 71 2.02 -7.58 -2.74
N ASP A 72 2.09 -8.41 -1.72
CA ASP A 72 2.32 -8.00 -0.34
C ASP A 72 3.73 -7.44 -0.15
N LEU A 73 4.75 -8.05 -0.76
CA LEU A 73 6.12 -7.55 -0.77
C LEU A 73 6.25 -6.26 -1.59
N GLU A 74 5.59 -6.21 -2.75
CA GLU A 74 5.54 -5.00 -3.57
C GLU A 74 4.93 -3.82 -2.81
N ALA A 75 3.82 -4.06 -2.10
CA ALA A 75 3.15 -3.05 -1.30
C ALA A 75 3.98 -2.52 -0.12
N VAL A 76 4.98 -3.27 0.36
CA VAL A 76 5.91 -2.83 1.40
C VAL A 76 7.01 -1.92 0.83
N LEU A 77 7.42 -2.16 -0.42
CA LEU A 77 8.44 -1.35 -1.10
C LEU A 77 7.87 -0.14 -1.83
N ALA A 78 6.55 -0.10 -2.03
CA ALA A 78 5.83 0.99 -2.68
C ALA A 78 5.60 2.20 -1.77
#